data_AF-A0A0B1SG43-F1
#
_entry.id   AF-A0A0B1SG43-F1
#
_cell.length_a   1.000
_cell.length_b   1.000
_cell.length_c   1.000
_cell.angle_alpha   90.00
_cell.angle_beta   90.00
_cell.angle_gamma   90.00
#
_symmetry.space_group_name_H-M   'P 1'
#
loop_
_entity.id
_entity.type
_entity.pdbx_description
1 polymer ?
#
loop_
_entity_poly.entity_id
_entity_poly.type
_entity_poly.pdbx_seq_one_letter_code
_entity_poly.pdbx_strand_id
1 'polypeptide(L)'
;KFQVFEGSSKGRSLHEGSGFNNEQRPPQQLVSRLGKAQLVLQTNAVRNAMGFNATFSLNCPSLKTPPLVTLSTKATTYGIKVVVSCPPGYEFASGRGRSFDVNCQLGGKWTDDHLPNCQRKKAGRYCFTSLYSYPR
;
A
#
# COMPACT_ATOMS: atom_id res chain seq x y z
N LYS A 1 26.41 11.98 -7.73
CA LYS A 1 25.32 11.31 -8.48
C LYS A 1 24.93 10.03 -7.75
N PHE A 2 23.64 9.72 -7.70
CA PHE A 2 23.11 8.57 -6.98
C PHE A 2 22.45 7.59 -7.95
N GLN A 3 22.97 6.38 -8.03
CA GLN A 3 22.51 5.35 -8.96
C GLN A 3 21.96 4.16 -8.17
N VAL A 4 20.94 3.53 -8.74
CA VAL A 4 20.18 2.43 -8.12
C VAL A 4 20.05 1.31 -9.14
N PHE A 5 20.56 0.14 -8.80
CA PHE A 5 20.53 -1.03 -9.66
C PHE A 5 19.79 -2.19 -9.01
N GLU A 6 19.14 -2.99 -9.83
CA GLU A 6 18.46 -4.21 -9.42
C GLU A 6 19.49 -5.34 -9.22
N GLY A 7 19.52 -5.94 -8.03
CA GLY A 7 20.42 -7.04 -7.67
C GLY A 7 21.88 -6.65 -7.45
N SER A 8 22.55 -6.10 -8.48
CA SER A 8 23.95 -5.65 -8.41
C SER A 8 24.19 -4.45 -9.31
N SER A 9 25.36 -3.80 -9.21
CA SER A 9 25.78 -2.69 -10.08
C SER A 9 25.88 -3.05 -11.58
N LYS A 10 25.91 -4.35 -11.91
CA LYS A 10 25.83 -4.86 -13.29
C LYS A 10 24.40 -5.23 -13.71
N GLY A 11 23.44 -5.10 -12.81
CA GLY A 11 22.03 -5.41 -13.07
C GLY A 11 21.29 -4.27 -13.75
N ARG A 12 19.97 -4.44 -13.87
CA ARG A 12 19.07 -3.44 -14.50
C ARG A 12 19.09 -2.14 -13.71
N SER A 13 19.23 -0.99 -14.39
CA SER A 13 19.12 0.32 -13.73
C SER A 13 17.67 0.65 -13.36
N LEU A 14 17.47 1.14 -12.14
CA LEU A 14 16.20 1.69 -11.64
C LEU A 14 16.20 3.22 -11.70
N HIS A 15 16.99 3.79 -12.59
CA HIS A 15 17.08 5.20 -12.89
C HIS A 15 17.32 5.38 -14.39
N GLU A 16 17.03 6.58 -14.88
CA GLU A 16 17.35 6.97 -16.26
C GLU A 16 18.71 7.66 -16.32
N GLY A 17 19.37 7.58 -17.48
CA GLY A 17 20.63 8.27 -17.74
C GLY A 17 21.71 7.99 -16.67
N SER A 18 22.34 9.05 -16.17
CA SER A 18 23.49 8.95 -15.24
C SER A 18 23.10 8.84 -13.75
N GLY A 19 21.82 8.63 -13.44
CA GLY A 19 21.30 8.54 -12.08
C GLY A 19 20.80 9.86 -11.52
N PHE A 20 20.39 9.84 -10.26
CA PHE A 20 19.74 10.95 -9.58
C PHE A 20 20.73 12.00 -9.12
N ASN A 21 20.32 13.26 -9.26
CA ASN A 21 21.06 14.47 -8.89
C ASN A 21 20.07 15.61 -8.60
N ASN A 22 20.53 16.86 -8.60
CA ASN A 22 19.69 18.02 -8.28
C ASN A 22 18.64 18.30 -9.36
N GLU A 23 18.98 18.03 -10.61
CA GLU A 23 18.15 18.24 -11.80
C GLU A 23 17.19 17.05 -12.02
N GLN A 24 17.69 15.83 -11.87
CA GLN A 24 16.96 14.58 -12.03
C GLN A 24 16.70 13.97 -10.66
N ARG A 25 15.58 14.37 -10.05
CA ARG A 25 15.18 13.91 -8.72
C ARG A 25 14.66 12.48 -8.75
N PRO A 26 14.90 11.68 -7.68
CA PRO A 26 14.35 10.34 -7.59
C PRO A 26 12.82 10.38 -7.46
N PRO A 27 12.11 9.39 -8.03
CA PRO A 27 10.68 9.24 -7.83
C PRO A 27 10.38 8.89 -6.37
N GLN A 28 9.11 9.01 -5.96
CA GLN A 28 8.68 8.72 -4.59
C GLN A 28 9.00 7.28 -4.15
N GLN A 29 8.99 6.33 -5.08
CA GLN A 29 9.29 4.93 -4.81
C GLN A 29 10.06 4.26 -5.94
N LEU A 30 11.03 3.42 -5.56
CA LEU A 30 11.77 2.53 -6.45
C LEU A 30 11.59 1.10 -5.96
N VAL A 31 11.25 0.20 -6.88
CA VAL A 31 10.95 -1.21 -6.54
C VAL A 31 11.93 -2.11 -7.26
N SER A 32 12.63 -2.94 -6.49
CA SER A 32 13.43 -4.07 -7.01
C SER A 32 12.59 -5.34 -6.98
N ARG A 33 12.56 -6.08 -8.08
CA ARG A 33 11.88 -7.37 -8.21
C ARG A 33 12.74 -8.54 -7.78
N LEU A 34 14.05 -8.34 -7.63
CA LEU A 34 15.01 -9.38 -7.24
C LEU A 34 15.19 -9.52 -5.71
N GLY A 35 14.43 -8.77 -4.91
CA GLY A 35 14.60 -8.72 -3.45
C GLY A 35 15.94 -8.13 -3.00
N LYS A 36 16.74 -7.62 -3.94
CA LYS A 36 18.07 -7.05 -3.73
C LYS A 36 18.21 -5.81 -4.60
N ALA A 37 18.79 -4.76 -4.04
CA ALA A 37 19.11 -3.53 -4.77
C ALA A 37 20.52 -3.07 -4.36
N GLN A 38 21.27 -2.54 -5.32
CA GLN A 38 22.58 -1.94 -5.07
C GLN A 38 22.52 -0.45 -5.31
N LEU A 39 22.87 0.31 -4.28
CA LEU A 39 22.97 1.76 -4.33
C LEU A 39 24.42 2.15 -4.57
N VAL A 40 24.67 2.98 -5.57
CA VAL A 40 26.01 3.47 -5.92
C VAL A 40 26.01 4.98 -5.85
N LEU A 41 26.75 5.52 -4.88
CA LEU A 41 26.97 6.95 -4.74
C LEU A 41 28.32 7.31 -5.35
N GLN A 42 28.31 8.10 -6.42
CA GLN A 42 29.52 8.62 -7.06
C GLN A 42 29.67 10.11 -6.73
N THR A 43 30.71 10.47 -5.99
CA THR A 43 31.05 11.85 -5.61
C THR A 43 32.45 12.22 -6.08
N ASN A 44 32.76 13.52 -6.13
CA ASN A 44 34.10 14.02 -6.40
C ASN A 44 34.49 15.10 -5.37
N ALA A 45 35.78 15.35 -5.18
CA ALA A 45 36.30 16.26 -4.15
C ALA A 45 35.97 17.75 -4.40
N VAL A 46 35.48 18.09 -5.59
CA VAL A 46 35.27 19.49 -6.03
C VAL A 46 33.86 19.99 -5.72
N ARG A 47 32.87 19.11 -5.59
CA ARG A 47 31.46 19.50 -5.37
C ARG A 47 30.88 18.78 -4.16
N ASN A 48 30.70 19.53 -3.08
CA ASN A 48 30.03 19.06 -1.86
C ASN A 48 28.54 19.44 -1.88
N ALA A 49 27.67 18.51 -1.49
CA ALA A 49 26.22 18.71 -1.39
C ALA A 49 25.66 17.96 -0.17
N MET A 50 24.41 18.22 0.21
CA MET A 50 23.73 17.61 1.38
C MET A 50 23.56 16.07 1.32
N GLY A 51 24.02 15.41 0.24
CA GLY A 51 23.96 13.96 0.10
C GLY A 51 22.57 13.44 -0.26
N PHE A 52 22.30 12.18 0.10
CA PHE A 52 21.04 11.50 -0.15
C PHE A 52 20.58 10.78 1.11
N ASN A 53 19.28 10.88 1.42
CA ASN A 53 18.65 10.09 2.46
C ASN A 53 17.68 9.10 1.80
N ALA A 54 17.89 7.81 2.05
CA ALA A 54 17.08 6.75 1.47
C ALA A 54 16.63 5.79 2.58
N THR A 55 15.33 5.52 2.62
CA THR A 55 14.75 4.47 3.47
C THR A 55 14.32 3.32 2.56
N PHE A 56 14.62 2.08 2.95
CA PHE A 56 14.16 0.90 2.24
C PHE A 56 13.16 0.13 3.12
N SER A 57 12.23 -0.55 2.46
CA SER A 57 11.31 -1.48 3.10
C SER A 57 11.01 -2.64 2.17
N LEU A 58 10.65 -3.76 2.76
CA LEU A 58 10.12 -4.90 2.04
C LEU A 58 8.66 -4.66 1.66
N ASN A 59 8.23 -5.30 0.56
CA ASN A 59 6.81 -5.40 0.23
C ASN A 59 6.12 -6.32 1.23
N CYS A 60 4.86 -6.03 1.54
CA CYS A 60 4.06 -6.89 2.38
C CYS A 60 3.69 -8.20 1.66
N PRO A 61 3.39 -9.28 2.41
CA PRO A 61 2.88 -10.50 1.81
C PRO A 61 1.51 -10.26 1.15
N SER A 62 1.11 -11.09 0.19
CA SER A 62 -0.23 -11.01 -0.37
C SER A 62 -1.29 -11.25 0.73
N LEU A 63 -2.25 -10.33 0.86
CA LEU A 63 -3.34 -10.45 1.82
C LEU A 63 -4.19 -11.68 1.49
N LYS A 64 -4.40 -12.56 2.48
CA LYS A 64 -5.33 -13.68 2.35
C LYS A 64 -6.75 -13.15 2.52
N THR A 65 -7.51 -13.11 1.44
CA THR A 65 -8.90 -12.64 1.44
C THR A 65 -9.86 -13.80 1.69
N PRO A 66 -10.67 -13.75 2.75
CA PRO A 66 -11.77 -14.68 2.91
C PRO A 66 -12.82 -14.55 1.80
N PRO A 67 -13.74 -15.53 1.68
CA PRO A 67 -14.86 -15.43 0.77
C PRO A 67 -15.66 -14.13 0.99
N LEU A 68 -16.17 -13.55 -0.09
CA LEU A 68 -16.94 -12.30 -0.11
C LEU A 68 -16.15 -11.02 0.22
N VAL A 69 -14.86 -11.09 0.57
CA VAL A 69 -14.05 -9.89 0.81
C VAL A 69 -13.46 -9.39 -0.51
N THR A 70 -13.59 -8.10 -0.78
CA THR A 70 -13.03 -7.43 -1.96
C THR A 70 -11.96 -6.41 -1.55
N LEU A 71 -10.84 -6.39 -2.27
CA LEU A 71 -9.74 -5.44 -2.09
C LEU A 71 -9.77 -4.38 -3.20
N SER A 72 -9.48 -3.13 -2.87
CA SER A 72 -9.33 -2.07 -3.88
C SER A 72 -8.12 -2.29 -4.80
N THR A 73 -7.05 -2.89 -4.27
CA THR A 73 -5.83 -3.20 -5.02
C THR A 73 -5.14 -4.43 -4.45
N LYS A 74 -4.37 -5.13 -5.29
CA LYS A 74 -3.49 -6.25 -4.91
C LYS A 74 -2.04 -5.81 -4.72
N ALA A 75 -1.76 -4.51 -4.83
CA ALA A 75 -0.42 -3.97 -4.61
C ALA A 75 0.01 -4.18 -3.16
N THR A 76 1.28 -4.55 -2.96
CA THR A 76 1.84 -4.85 -1.65
C THR A 76 3.03 -3.95 -1.28
N THR A 77 3.25 -2.89 -2.05
CA THR A 77 4.37 -1.96 -1.86
C THR A 77 4.25 -1.24 -0.52
N TYR A 78 5.38 -0.98 0.14
CA TYR A 78 5.42 -0.17 1.36
C TYR A 78 4.64 1.15 1.19
N GLY A 79 3.89 1.55 2.22
CA GLY A 79 3.09 2.77 2.21
C GLY A 79 1.78 2.70 1.43
N ILE A 80 1.49 1.61 0.71
CA ILE A 80 0.21 1.44 0.02
C ILE A 80 -0.93 1.32 1.03
N LYS A 81 -2.08 1.91 0.69
CA LYS A 81 -3.34 1.76 1.41
C LYS A 81 -4.28 0.88 0.57
N VAL A 82 -4.75 -0.21 1.16
CA VAL A 82 -5.71 -1.15 0.56
C VAL A 82 -7.03 -1.00 1.30
N VAL A 83 -8.10 -0.74 0.57
CA VAL A 83 -9.46 -0.70 1.13
C VAL A 83 -10.04 -2.10 1.04
N VAL A 84 -10.37 -2.67 2.19
CA VAL A 84 -10.97 -3.99 2.33
C VAL A 84 -12.47 -3.79 2.53
N SER A 85 -13.30 -4.47 1.74
CA SER A 85 -14.76 -4.24 1.74
C SER A 85 -15.57 -5.53 1.56
N CYS A 86 -16.72 -5.59 2.24
CA CYS A 86 -17.75 -6.61 2.03
C CYS A 86 -18.80 -6.15 1.01
N PRO A 87 -19.48 -7.08 0.31
CA PRO A 87 -20.54 -6.77 -0.62
C PRO A 87 -21.74 -6.12 0.08
N PRO A 88 -22.65 -5.46 -0.68
CA PRO A 88 -23.88 -4.91 -0.13
C PRO A 88 -24.70 -5.96 0.63
N GLY A 89 -25.24 -5.58 1.79
CA GLY A 89 -25.97 -6.50 2.68
C GLY A 89 -25.09 -7.32 3.63
N TYR A 90 -23.77 -7.13 3.59
CA TYR A 90 -22.81 -7.77 4.50
C TYR A 90 -22.00 -6.73 5.28
N GLU A 91 -21.48 -7.17 6.43
CA GLU A 91 -20.57 -6.43 7.29
C GLU A 91 -19.48 -7.35 7.83
N PHE A 92 -18.35 -6.82 8.27
CA PHE A 92 -17.30 -7.64 8.87
C PHE A 92 -17.76 -8.22 10.20
N ALA A 93 -17.46 -9.51 10.43
CA ALA A 93 -17.77 -10.21 11.68
C ALA A 93 -17.15 -9.54 12.92
N SER A 94 -16.07 -8.79 12.74
CA SER A 94 -15.41 -8.00 13.77
C SER A 94 -16.16 -6.75 14.20
N GLY A 95 -17.26 -6.39 13.53
CA GLY A 95 -18.02 -5.16 13.82
C GLY A 95 -17.39 -3.88 13.26
N ARG A 96 -16.33 -3.98 12.43
CA ARG A 96 -15.65 -2.84 11.79
C ARG A 96 -16.44 -2.21 10.62
N GLY A 97 -17.74 -2.48 10.53
CA GLY A 97 -18.62 -2.01 9.46
C GLY A 97 -18.44 -2.78 8.15
N ARG A 98 -18.70 -2.12 7.02
CA ARG A 98 -18.65 -2.72 5.67
C ARG A 98 -17.27 -2.63 5.03
N SER A 99 -16.47 -1.64 5.38
CA SER A 99 -15.16 -1.36 4.77
C SER A 99 -14.19 -0.76 5.77
N PHE A 100 -12.92 -1.13 5.68
CA PHE A 100 -11.84 -0.54 6.46
C PHE A 100 -10.53 -0.53 5.67
N ASP A 101 -9.58 0.30 6.10
CA ASP A 101 -8.29 0.47 5.45
C ASP A 101 -7.22 -0.40 6.10
N VAL A 102 -6.35 -0.99 5.27
CA VAL A 102 -5.15 -1.71 5.70
C VAL A 102 -3.95 -1.12 4.97
N ASN A 103 -2.87 -0.85 5.72
CA ASN A 103 -1.68 -0.18 5.20
C ASN A 103 -0.45 -1.08 5.31
N CYS A 104 0.42 -1.06 4.29
CA CYS A 104 1.70 -1.76 4.34
C CYS A 104 2.73 -0.90 5.08
N GLN A 105 3.15 -1.36 6.26
CA GLN A 105 4.07 -0.68 7.16
C GLN A 105 5.53 -1.06 6.88
N LEU A 106 6.45 -0.31 7.52
CA LEU A 106 7.88 -0.52 7.42
C LEU A 106 8.23 -1.93 7.88
N GLY A 107 9.08 -2.62 7.11
CA GLY A 107 9.46 -4.00 7.38
C GLY A 107 8.55 -5.05 6.75
N GLY A 108 7.61 -4.63 5.88
CA GLY A 108 6.79 -5.57 5.10
C GLY A 108 5.67 -6.22 5.92
N LYS A 109 5.10 -5.49 6.87
CA LYS A 109 3.97 -5.95 7.70
C LYS A 109 2.72 -5.13 7.41
N TRP A 110 1.56 -5.78 7.34
CA TRP A 110 0.28 -5.08 7.25
C TRP A 110 -0.15 -4.58 8.63
N THR A 111 -0.93 -3.50 8.67
CA THR A 111 -1.58 -3.03 9.91
C THR A 111 -2.55 -4.06 10.48
N ASP A 112 -3.27 -4.78 9.61
CA ASP A 112 -4.04 -5.98 9.93
C ASP A 112 -3.65 -7.07 8.92
N ASP A 113 -3.08 -8.16 9.41
CA ASP A 113 -2.69 -9.33 8.62
C ASP A 113 -3.83 -10.36 8.48
N HIS A 114 -4.79 -10.35 9.42
CA HIS A 114 -5.96 -11.23 9.42
C HIS A 114 -7.23 -10.47 9.07
N LEU A 115 -7.74 -10.71 7.85
CA LEU A 115 -9.00 -10.13 7.39
C LEU A 115 -10.19 -10.95 7.96
N PRO A 116 -11.13 -10.32 8.68
CA PRO A 116 -12.30 -11.01 9.19
C PRO A 116 -13.28 -11.39 8.07
N ASN A 117 -14.08 -12.43 8.32
CA ASN A 117 -15.12 -12.87 7.39
C ASN A 117 -16.26 -11.84 7.28
N CYS A 118 -16.90 -11.80 6.12
CA CYS A 118 -18.15 -11.07 5.95
C CYS A 118 -19.33 -11.90 6.49
N GLN A 119 -20.15 -11.28 7.35
CA GLN A 119 -21.44 -11.82 7.79
C GLN A 119 -22.58 -11.00 7.20
N ARG A 120 -23.76 -11.61 7.03
CA ARG A 120 -24.94 -10.86 6.60
C ARG A 120 -25.25 -9.80 7.65
N LYS A 121 -25.38 -8.56 7.21
CA LYS A 121 -25.85 -7.47 8.06
C LYS A 121 -27.21 -7.90 8.58
N LYS A 122 -27.35 -7.99 9.91
CA LYS A 122 -28.68 -8.18 10.49
C LYS A 122 -29.50 -6.98 10.04
N ALA A 123 -30.61 -7.23 9.35
CA ALA A 123 -31.60 -6.20 9.15
C ALA A 123 -32.04 -5.79 10.55
N GLY A 124 -31.54 -4.66 11.03
CA GLY A 124 -32.20 -3.98 12.13
C GLY A 124 -33.66 -3.90 11.72
N ARG A 125 -34.57 -4.32 12.60
CA ARG A 125 -35.98 -4.00 12.40
C ARG A 125 -36.03 -2.49 12.26
N TYR A 126 -36.15 -2.00 11.04
CA TYR A 126 -36.56 -0.63 10.79
C TYR A 126 -38.01 -0.60 11.28
N CYS A 127 -38.20 -0.31 12.57
CA CYS A 127 -39.49 0.03 13.10
C CYS A 127 -39.75 1.44 12.59
N PHE A 128 -40.41 1.57 11.45
CA PHE A 128 -40.91 2.84 10.97
C PHE A 128 -42.03 3.27 11.91
N THR A 129 -41.70 3.91 13.04
CA THR A 129 -42.66 4.65 13.85
C THR A 129 -42.90 6.01 13.22
N SER A 130 -43.58 6.01 12.06
CA SER A 130 -44.50 7.06 11.61
C SER A 130 -44.88 6.85 10.14
N LEU A 131 -45.99 6.14 9.94
CA LEU A 131 -46.82 6.29 8.75
C LEU A 131 -47.66 7.56 8.98
N TYR A 132 -47.20 8.72 8.54
CA TYR A 132 -48.09 9.88 8.43
C TYR A 132 -48.95 9.70 7.17
N SER A 133 -50.21 9.33 7.38
CA SER A 133 -51.29 9.41 6.39
C SER A 133 -51.64 10.87 6.20
N TYR A 134 -51.36 11.44 5.03
CA TYR A 134 -51.99 12.70 4.60
C TYR A 134 -53.43 12.39 4.15
N PRO A 135 -54.48 12.89 4.82
CA PRO A 135 -55.80 12.90 4.23
C PRO A 135 -55.83 13.88 3.05
N ARG A 136 -56.69 13.57 2.06
CA ARG A 136 -56.87 14.33 0.81
C ARG A 136 -57.26 15.78 1.05
#